data_AF-A0A7C6UHM2-F1
#
_entry.id   AF-A0A7C6UHM2-F1
#
_cell.length_a   1.000
_cell.length_b   1.000
_cell.length_c   1.000
_cell.angle_alpha   90.00
_cell.angle_beta   90.00
_cell.angle_gamma   90.00
#
_symmetry.space_group_name_H-M   'P 1'
#
loop_
_entity.id
_entity.type
_entity.pdbx_description
1 polymer ?
#
loop_
_entity_poly.entity_id
_entity_poly.type
_entity_poly.pdbx_seq_one_letter_code
_entity_poly.pdbx_strand_id
1 'polypeptide(L)'
;MERKTRPNRFTEVLGEDVDVAFKKLASEILKDGALTLKEKSIIGLACAVAVKCDDCVKAHKKQALKAGANEKEILEAAAVAGMVRMGSGFNTAYALLDDHSSRRKIEYKTKSQNEKNDNHKSEGKQMPKKPDGYLNAIYGKKEEE
;
A
#
# COMPACT_ATOMS: atom_id res chain seq x y z
N MET A 1 -21.30 13.00 24.05
CA MET A 1 -22.02 12.11 23.12
C MET A 1 -21.05 11.72 22.01
N GLU A 2 -20.68 10.44 21.88
CA GLU A 2 -19.75 9.99 20.83
C GLU A 2 -20.41 10.20 19.46
N ARG A 3 -19.79 10.99 18.57
CA ARG A 3 -20.32 11.21 17.21
C ARG A 3 -20.21 9.91 16.43
N LYS A 4 -21.35 9.36 16.00
CA LYS A 4 -21.42 8.21 15.08
C LYS A 4 -20.73 8.56 13.75
N THR A 5 -20.09 7.57 13.12
CA THR A 5 -19.45 7.73 11.80
C THR A 5 -20.50 8.00 10.72
N ARG A 6 -20.09 8.62 9.60
CA ARG A 6 -20.99 8.89 8.47
C ARG A 6 -21.69 7.64 7.94
N PRO A 7 -21.02 6.48 7.74
CA PRO A 7 -21.69 5.25 7.32
C PRO A 7 -22.77 4.78 8.31
N ASN A 8 -22.49 4.78 9.61
CA ASN A 8 -23.47 4.35 10.62
C ASN A 8 -24.70 5.27 10.66
N ARG A 9 -24.50 6.58 10.49
CA ARG A 9 -25.63 7.52 10.37
C ARG A 9 -26.45 7.28 9.11
N PHE A 10 -25.79 6.93 8.02
CA PHE A 10 -26.46 6.66 6.76
C PHE A 10 -27.30 5.37 6.82
N THR A 11 -26.76 4.29 7.38
CA THR A 11 -27.50 3.03 7.52
C THR A 11 -28.70 3.17 8.46
N GLU A 12 -28.58 3.94 9.53
CA GLU A 12 -29.72 4.28 10.41
C GLU A 12 -30.86 4.99 9.67
N VAL A 13 -30.53 5.85 8.70
CA VAL A 13 -31.54 6.53 7.86
C VAL A 13 -32.19 5.57 6.85
N LEU A 14 -31.45 4.58 6.36
CA LEU A 14 -31.99 3.58 5.43
C LEU A 14 -32.94 2.57 6.10
N GLY A 15 -32.85 2.41 7.42
CA GLY A 15 -33.73 1.56 8.20
C GLY A 15 -32.97 0.65 9.16
N GLU A 16 -33.67 0.18 10.21
CA GLU A 16 -33.08 -0.64 11.27
C GLU A 16 -32.44 -1.93 10.74
N ASP A 17 -33.11 -2.62 9.81
CA ASP A 17 -32.59 -3.87 9.23
C ASP A 17 -31.26 -3.64 8.49
N VAL A 18 -31.14 -2.53 7.76
CA VAL A 18 -29.92 -2.17 7.02
C VAL A 18 -28.79 -1.83 7.99
N ASP A 19 -29.09 -1.08 9.05
CA ASP A 19 -28.13 -0.72 10.08
C ASP A 19 -27.60 -1.94 10.85
N VAL A 20 -28.51 -2.82 11.28
CA VAL A 20 -28.16 -4.08 11.95
C VAL A 20 -27.31 -4.95 11.03
N ALA A 21 -27.70 -5.10 9.76
CA ALA A 21 -26.94 -5.89 8.78
C ALA A 21 -25.53 -5.33 8.56
N PHE A 22 -25.38 -4.01 8.40
CA PHE A 22 -24.08 -3.38 8.20
C PHE A 22 -23.16 -3.53 9.42
N LYS A 23 -23.69 -3.30 10.63
CA LYS A 23 -22.94 -3.49 11.88
C LYS A 23 -22.53 -4.95 12.08
N LYS A 24 -23.44 -5.89 11.79
CA LYS A 24 -23.16 -7.32 11.85
C LYS A 24 -22.05 -7.70 10.87
N LEU A 25 -22.14 -7.28 9.61
CA LEU A 25 -21.11 -7.51 8.61
C LEU A 25 -19.73 -7.01 9.08
N ALA A 26 -19.66 -5.76 9.56
CA ALA A 26 -18.42 -5.19 10.09
C ALA A 26 -17.87 -6.02 11.26
N SER A 27 -18.72 -6.44 12.19
CA SER A 27 -18.31 -7.25 13.34
C SER A 27 -17.78 -8.63 12.93
N GLU A 28 -18.43 -9.32 12.00
CA GLU A 28 -18.02 -10.63 11.51
C GLU A 28 -16.69 -10.56 10.75
N ILE A 29 -16.51 -9.56 9.89
CA ILE A 29 -15.25 -9.36 9.15
C ILE A 29 -14.08 -9.15 10.12
N LEU A 30 -14.30 -8.43 11.22
CA LEU A 30 -13.25 -8.02 12.16
C LEU A 30 -12.91 -9.04 13.25
N LYS A 31 -13.68 -10.13 13.40
CA LYS A 31 -13.35 -11.21 14.33
C LYS A 31 -11.98 -11.81 14.02
N ASP A 32 -11.26 -12.26 15.04
CA ASP A 32 -10.01 -13.00 14.84
C ASP A 32 -10.24 -14.27 14.00
N GLY A 33 -9.24 -14.60 13.18
CA GLY A 33 -9.23 -15.80 12.35
C GLY A 33 -7.81 -16.05 11.84
N ALA A 34 -7.65 -16.33 10.54
CA ALA A 34 -6.33 -16.42 9.92
C ALA A 34 -5.53 -15.11 10.01
N LEU A 35 -6.22 -13.98 10.14
CA LEU A 35 -5.66 -12.68 10.50
C LEU A 35 -6.27 -12.24 11.83
N THR A 36 -5.43 -11.70 12.69
CA THR A 36 -5.81 -11.08 13.96
C THR A 36 -6.58 -9.78 13.72
N LEU A 37 -7.35 -9.33 14.72
CA LEU A 37 -8.04 -8.04 14.72
C LEU A 37 -7.06 -6.89 14.49
N LYS A 38 -5.82 -6.99 15.03
CA LYS A 38 -4.76 -5.99 14.82
C LYS A 38 -4.42 -5.88 13.34
N GLU A 39 -4.11 -7.02 12.70
CA GLU A 39 -3.74 -7.06 11.27
C GLU A 39 -4.89 -6.57 10.39
N LYS A 40 -6.12 -7.02 10.64
CA LYS A 40 -7.30 -6.55 9.90
C LYS A 40 -7.54 -5.04 10.06
N SER A 41 -7.29 -4.50 11.24
CA SER A 41 -7.43 -3.07 11.50
C SER A 41 -6.36 -2.23 10.79
N ILE A 42 -5.12 -2.74 10.73
CA ILE A 42 -4.02 -2.12 9.96
C ILE A 42 -4.32 -2.16 8.45
N ILE A 43 -4.83 -3.28 7.94
CA ILE A 43 -5.28 -3.41 6.54
C ILE A 43 -6.40 -2.40 6.25
N GLY A 44 -7.42 -2.32 7.11
CA GLY A 44 -8.51 -1.35 6.97
C GLY A 44 -8.02 0.10 6.94
N LEU A 45 -7.02 0.44 7.77
CA LEU A 45 -6.36 1.75 7.74
C LEU A 45 -5.65 1.98 6.39
N ALA A 46 -4.87 1.02 5.90
CA ALA A 46 -4.19 1.12 4.61
C ALA A 46 -5.20 1.32 3.46
N CYS A 47 -6.32 0.58 3.46
CA CYS A 47 -7.41 0.77 2.51
C CYS A 47 -8.02 2.18 2.61
N ALA A 48 -8.26 2.70 3.81
CA ALA A 48 -8.78 4.06 4.02
C ALA A 48 -7.87 5.14 3.41
N VAL A 49 -6.55 4.98 3.58
CA VAL A 49 -5.54 5.84 2.94
C VAL A 49 -5.57 5.65 1.41
N ALA A 50 -5.66 4.41 0.94
CA ALA A 50 -5.74 4.02 -0.48
C ALA A 50 -7.06 4.37 -1.18
N VAL A 51 -8.09 4.85 -0.46
CA VAL A 51 -9.30 5.46 -1.06
C VAL A 51 -9.48 6.97 -0.76
N LYS A 52 -8.53 7.59 -0.05
CA LYS A 52 -8.56 9.02 0.35
C LYS A 52 -9.80 9.39 1.17
N CYS A 53 -10.13 8.60 2.19
CA CYS A 53 -11.24 8.89 3.10
C CYS A 53 -10.72 9.31 4.48
N ASP A 54 -10.67 10.62 4.76
CA ASP A 54 -10.13 11.17 6.01
C ASP A 54 -10.85 10.66 7.26
N ASP A 55 -12.18 10.55 7.21
CA ASP A 55 -12.97 10.02 8.33
C ASP A 55 -12.71 8.53 8.54
N CYS A 56 -12.54 7.78 7.45
CA CYS A 56 -12.20 6.36 7.51
C CYS A 56 -10.79 6.19 8.10
N VAL A 57 -9.82 7.03 7.73
CA VAL A 57 -8.47 7.03 8.29
C VAL A 57 -8.53 7.24 9.81
N LYS A 58 -9.30 8.22 10.27
CA LYS A 58 -9.47 8.48 11.72
C LYS A 58 -10.12 7.29 12.43
N ALA A 59 -11.18 6.72 11.85
CA ALA A 59 -11.91 5.60 12.43
C ALA A 59 -11.02 4.35 12.54
N HIS A 60 -10.35 3.96 11.44
CA HIS A 60 -9.48 2.79 11.41
C HIS A 60 -8.17 2.99 12.18
N LYS A 61 -7.62 4.22 12.25
CA LYS A 61 -6.50 4.52 13.16
C LYS A 61 -6.89 4.25 14.62
N LYS A 62 -8.06 4.76 15.06
CA LYS A 62 -8.57 4.53 16.43
C LYS A 62 -8.78 3.03 16.68
N GLN A 63 -9.29 2.30 15.69
CA GLN A 63 -9.50 0.87 15.80
C GLN A 63 -8.18 0.09 15.89
N ALA A 64 -7.20 0.38 15.03
CA ALA A 64 -5.90 -0.27 15.04
C ALA A 64 -5.18 -0.06 16.38
N LEU A 65 -5.19 1.16 16.92
CA LEU A 65 -4.65 1.46 18.25
C LEU A 65 -5.35 0.63 19.35
N LYS A 66 -6.68 0.55 19.30
CA LYS A 66 -7.46 -0.29 20.25
C LYS A 66 -7.14 -1.77 20.14
N ALA A 67 -6.79 -2.24 18.94
CA ALA A 67 -6.39 -3.61 18.66
C ALA A 67 -4.90 -3.89 19.00
N GLY A 68 -4.18 -2.92 19.57
CA GLY A 68 -2.79 -3.08 20.00
C GLY A 68 -1.74 -2.74 18.94
N ALA A 69 -2.14 -2.10 17.83
CA ALA A 69 -1.15 -1.55 16.89
C ALA A 69 -0.43 -0.34 17.50
N ASN A 70 0.85 -0.21 17.23
CA ASN A 70 1.65 0.95 17.62
C ASN A 70 1.72 2.00 16.48
N GLU A 71 2.22 3.20 16.81
CA GLU A 71 2.30 4.30 15.83
C GLU A 71 3.19 3.98 14.63
N LYS A 72 4.27 3.21 14.80
CA LYS A 72 5.16 2.84 13.69
C LYS A 72 4.45 1.91 12.70
N GLU A 73 3.75 0.89 13.19
CA GLU A 73 2.95 -0.02 12.35
C GLU A 73 1.90 0.76 11.52
N ILE A 74 1.25 1.76 12.13
CA ILE A 74 0.26 2.63 11.48
C ILE A 74 0.89 3.48 10.38
N LEU A 75 2.06 4.08 10.65
CA LEU A 75 2.77 4.92 9.68
C LEU A 75 3.30 4.10 8.50
N GLU A 76 3.86 2.92 8.75
CA GLU A 76 4.34 2.00 7.72
C GLU A 76 3.19 1.53 6.82
N ALA A 77 2.05 1.16 7.39
CA ALA A 77 0.86 0.77 6.62
C ALA A 77 0.34 1.91 5.73
N ALA A 78 0.35 3.15 6.23
CA ALA A 78 -0.01 4.32 5.44
C ALA A 78 0.99 4.59 4.30
N ALA A 79 2.29 4.41 4.54
CA ALA A 79 3.32 4.52 3.52
C ALA A 79 3.16 3.47 2.41
N VAL A 80 2.88 2.21 2.78
CA VAL A 80 2.55 1.13 1.83
C VAL A 80 1.33 1.49 0.98
N ALA A 81 0.26 2.01 1.59
CA ALA A 81 -0.93 2.45 0.85
C ALA A 81 -0.62 3.58 -0.14
N GLY A 82 0.21 4.56 0.25
CA GLY A 82 0.65 5.64 -0.63
C GLY A 82 1.49 5.13 -1.81
N MET A 83 2.42 4.22 -1.54
CA MET A 83 3.24 3.56 -2.55
C MET A 83 2.38 2.81 -3.58
N VAL A 84 1.44 1.98 -3.12
CA VAL A 84 0.51 1.24 -4.00
C VAL A 84 -0.33 2.21 -4.85
N ARG A 85 -0.84 3.29 -4.24
CA ARG A 85 -1.59 4.31 -4.98
C ARG A 85 -0.75 4.94 -6.08
N MET A 86 0.47 5.39 -5.76
CA MET A 86 1.37 5.99 -6.75
C MET A 86 1.69 5.00 -7.88
N GLY A 87 2.07 3.76 -7.53
CA GLY A 87 2.38 2.71 -8.49
C GLY A 87 1.21 2.39 -9.43
N SER A 88 -0.02 2.40 -8.92
CA SER A 88 -1.23 2.18 -9.75
C SER A 88 -1.38 3.22 -10.86
N GLY A 89 -1.01 4.48 -10.61
CA GLY A 89 -1.01 5.54 -11.63
C GLY A 89 0.01 5.28 -12.73
N PHE A 90 1.24 4.88 -12.38
CA PHE A 90 2.27 4.53 -13.37
C PHE A 90 1.89 3.29 -14.17
N ASN A 91 1.29 2.28 -13.53
CA ASN A 91 0.79 1.09 -14.23
C ASN A 91 -0.29 1.45 -15.25
N THR A 92 -1.27 2.30 -14.89
CA THR A 92 -2.28 2.74 -15.86
C THR A 92 -1.67 3.61 -16.96
N ALA A 93 -0.70 4.47 -16.63
CA ALA A 93 0.00 5.29 -17.63
C ALA A 93 0.79 4.44 -18.65
N TYR A 94 1.23 3.23 -18.27
CA TYR A 94 1.87 2.30 -19.19
C TYR A 94 0.98 1.93 -20.39
N ALA A 95 -0.36 1.99 -20.25
CA ALA A 95 -1.27 1.76 -21.37
C ALA A 95 -1.07 2.75 -22.53
N LEU A 96 -0.48 3.94 -22.29
CA LEU A 96 -0.08 4.88 -23.34
C LEU A 96 1.07 4.33 -24.22
N LEU A 97 1.83 3.37 -23.70
CA LEU A 97 2.92 2.70 -24.40
C LEU A 97 2.46 1.39 -25.06
N ASP A 98 1.29 0.86 -24.68
CA ASP A 98 0.71 -0.38 -25.19
C ASP A 98 -0.11 -0.19 -26.48
N ASP A 99 0.09 0.93 -27.17
CA ASP A 99 -0.33 1.06 -28.56
C ASP A 99 0.38 -0.03 -29.39
N HIS A 100 -0.35 -1.10 -29.70
CA HIS A 100 0.13 -2.24 -30.50
C HIS A 100 0.74 -1.81 -31.85
N SER A 101 0.46 -0.59 -32.34
CA SER A 101 1.02 -0.03 -33.57
C SER A 101 2.39 0.66 -33.39
N SER A 102 2.87 0.84 -32.16
CA SER A 102 4.06 1.62 -31.84
C SER A 102 4.95 0.98 -30.77
N ARG A 103 5.53 -0.21 -31.02
CA ARG A 103 6.79 -0.63 -30.33
C ARG A 103 8.00 0.25 -30.73
N ARG A 104 7.78 1.55 -30.93
CA ARG A 104 8.85 2.53 -31.10
C ARG A 104 9.52 2.64 -29.75
N LYS A 105 10.74 2.11 -29.64
CA LYS A 105 11.65 2.30 -28.50
C LYS A 105 11.67 3.79 -28.16
N ILE A 106 10.96 4.19 -27.11
CA ILE A 106 11.16 5.51 -26.52
C ILE A 106 12.46 5.38 -25.72
N GLU A 107 13.59 5.63 -26.39
CA GLU A 107 14.88 5.78 -25.73
C GLU A 107 14.86 7.07 -24.91
N TYR A 108 14.44 6.97 -23.65
CA TYR A 108 14.78 7.98 -22.66
C TYR A 108 16.30 7.94 -22.47
N LYS A 109 17.02 8.84 -23.14
CA LYS A 109 18.44 9.11 -22.83
C LYS A 109 18.53 9.60 -21.39
N THR A 110 18.82 8.70 -20.46
CA THR A 110 19.30 9.07 -19.13
C THR A 110 20.64 9.79 -19.32
N LYS A 111 20.70 11.07 -18.93
CA LYS A 111 21.97 11.79 -18.81
C LYS A 111 22.75 11.19 -17.64
N SER A 112 23.51 10.13 -17.91
CA SER A 112 24.68 9.73 -17.13
C SER A 112 25.67 9.00 -18.05
N GLN A 113 26.19 9.74 -19.02
CA GLN A 113 27.48 9.42 -19.63
C GLN A 113 28.35 10.65 -19.47
N ASN A 114 28.98 10.74 -18.30
CA ASN A 114 30.23 11.45 -18.11
C ASN A 114 30.81 10.96 -16.80
N GLU A 115 31.65 9.94 -16.87
CA GLU A 115 32.97 9.96 -16.24
C GLU A 115 33.80 8.77 -16.75
N LYS A 116 35.06 9.08 -17.00
CA LYS A 116 36.03 8.28 -17.72
C LYS A 116 36.68 7.27 -16.78
N ASN A 117 37.07 6.12 -17.36
CA ASN A 117 38.14 5.19 -16.98
C ASN A 117 38.94 5.50 -15.70
N ASP A 118 39.11 4.48 -14.84
CA ASP A 118 40.43 3.87 -14.62
C ASP A 118 40.37 2.54 -13.84
N ASN A 119 41.29 1.64 -14.21
CA ASN A 119 41.45 0.25 -13.77
C ASN A 119 41.90 0.10 -12.31
N HIS A 120 41.31 -0.84 -11.54
CA HIS A 120 42.11 -1.76 -10.69
C HIS A 120 41.36 -3.03 -10.25
N LYS A 121 42.08 -4.17 -10.26
CA LYS A 121 41.65 -5.51 -9.81
C LYS A 121 41.77 -5.68 -8.29
N SER A 122 40.89 -6.47 -7.68
CA SER A 122 41.19 -7.75 -6.99
C SER A 122 40.27 -8.11 -5.79
N GLU A 123 39.68 -9.30 -5.90
CA GLU A 123 39.42 -10.34 -4.89
C GLU A 123 38.69 -10.07 -3.56
N GLY A 124 37.47 -10.64 -3.47
CA GLY A 124 37.07 -11.60 -2.42
C GLY A 124 36.54 -11.06 -1.09
N LYS A 125 35.23 -11.25 -0.84
CA LYS A 125 34.68 -11.78 0.44
C LYS A 125 33.16 -12.03 0.39
N GLN A 126 32.77 -12.99 1.23
CA GLN A 126 31.50 -13.72 1.35
C GLN A 126 30.21 -12.89 1.46
N MET A 127 29.14 -13.43 0.87
CA MET A 127 27.78 -12.87 0.71
C MET A 127 26.98 -12.74 2.02
N PRO A 128 26.39 -11.58 2.36
CA PRO A 128 25.30 -11.49 3.33
C PRO A 128 23.92 -11.62 2.64
N LYS A 129 22.95 -12.16 3.39
CA LYS A 129 21.67 -12.74 2.96
C LYS A 129 20.75 -11.76 2.18
N LYS A 130 20.18 -12.20 1.06
CA LYS A 130 19.24 -11.44 0.20
C LYS A 130 17.93 -11.09 0.94
N PRO A 131 17.41 -9.85 0.85
CA PRO A 131 16.03 -9.56 1.18
C PRO A 131 15.09 -9.74 -0.03
N ASP A 132 13.88 -10.18 0.30
CA ASP A 132 12.71 -10.57 -0.49
C ASP A 132 12.58 -10.10 -1.95
N GLY A 133 12.34 -11.08 -2.82
CA GLY A 133 12.09 -10.92 -4.26
C GLY A 133 10.82 -10.17 -4.65
N TYR A 134 9.95 -9.80 -3.69
CA TYR A 134 8.72 -9.06 -3.97
C TYR A 134 8.99 -7.63 -4.45
N LEU A 135 9.93 -6.92 -3.83
CA LEU A 135 10.29 -5.56 -4.24
C LEU A 135 10.99 -5.54 -5.60
N ASN A 136 11.82 -6.55 -5.88
CA ASN A 136 12.51 -6.70 -7.18
C ASN A 136 11.55 -6.98 -8.34
N ALA A 137 10.42 -7.66 -8.08
CA ALA A 137 9.40 -7.93 -9.08
C ALA A 137 8.59 -6.67 -9.46
N ILE A 138 8.42 -5.72 -8.51
CA ILE A 138 7.61 -4.52 -8.71
C ILE A 138 8.44 -3.33 -9.23
N TYR A 139 9.66 -3.14 -8.71
CA TYR A 139 10.45 -1.93 -8.96
C TYR A 139 11.69 -2.13 -9.84
N GLY A 140 11.92 -3.36 -10.33
CA GLY A 140 13.09 -3.72 -11.13
C GLY A 140 14.37 -3.77 -10.30
N LYS A 141 15.28 -4.70 -10.65
CA LYS A 141 16.61 -4.74 -10.07
C LYS A 141 17.35 -3.43 -10.42
N LYS A 142 17.84 -2.70 -9.42
CA LYS A 142 19.13 -2.04 -9.60
C LYS A 142 20.16 -3.14 -9.48
N GLU A 143 20.76 -3.52 -10.60
CA GLU A 143 22.06 -4.19 -10.55
C GLU A 143 23.02 -3.13 -9.99
N GLU A 144 23.32 -3.27 -8.70
CA GLU A 144 24.39 -2.52 -8.04
C GLU A 144 25.71 -3.12 -8.54
N GLU A 145 26.41 -2.37 -9.42
CA GLU A 145 27.85 -2.50 -9.64
C GLU A 145 28.61 -1.71 -8.55
#